data_AF-A0A830E763-F1
#
_entry.id   AF-A0A830E763-F1
#
_cell.length_a   1.000
_cell.length_b   1.000
_cell.length_c   1.000
_cell.angle_alpha   90.00
_cell.angle_beta   90.00
_cell.angle_gamma   90.00
#
_symmetry.space_group_name_H-M   'P 1'
#
loop_
_entity.id
_entity.type
_entity.pdbx_description
1 polymer ?
#
loop_
_entity_poly.entity_id
_entity_poly.type
_entity_poly.pdbx_seq_one_letter_code
_entity_poly.pdbx_strand_id
1 'polypeptide(L)'
;MSRPDAETGDRQDDRIAERIRQQDEFAADLNAQGYTDLLVLRRENGRDALTDARLALIDYLDRHGDDIESVRDLARHLDRDKGAVSKDLHRLAALDIIEYDNAGDGDAKRPRLKHTHVVIEPIVY
;
A
#
# COMPACT_ATOMS: atom_id res chain seq x y z
N MET A 1 37.79 -0.56 -27.06
CA MET A 1 37.42 -0.07 -25.72
C MET A 1 36.22 0.85 -25.87
N SER A 2 35.00 0.30 -25.88
CA SER A 2 33.77 1.10 -25.92
C SER A 2 33.55 1.74 -24.56
N ARG A 3 33.39 3.06 -24.50
CA ARG A 3 32.97 3.77 -23.28
C ARG A 3 31.46 3.53 -23.09
N PRO A 4 31.00 2.98 -21.95
CA PRO A 4 29.58 2.91 -21.68
C PRO A 4 29.06 4.20 -21.01
N ASP A 5 27.90 4.65 -21.46
CA ASP A 5 26.73 5.01 -20.63
C ASP A 5 26.75 6.22 -19.67
N ALA A 6 27.57 7.25 -19.87
CA ALA A 6 27.46 8.47 -19.06
C ALA A 6 26.18 9.29 -19.33
N GLU A 7 25.76 9.45 -20.60
CA GLU A 7 24.57 10.23 -20.95
C GLU A 7 23.23 9.52 -20.68
N THR A 8 23.24 8.19 -20.57
CA THR A 8 22.03 7.39 -20.33
C THR A 8 21.61 7.46 -18.87
N GLY A 9 22.57 7.49 -17.94
CA GLY A 9 22.33 7.63 -16.50
C GLY A 9 21.73 8.99 -16.13
N ASP A 10 22.30 10.07 -16.67
CA ASP A 10 21.87 11.46 -16.41
C ASP A 10 20.39 11.67 -16.79
N ARG A 11 19.97 11.15 -17.95
CA ARG A 11 18.57 11.23 -18.41
C ARG A 11 17.60 10.30 -17.68
N GLN A 12 18.11 9.29 -16.97
CA GLN A 12 17.28 8.39 -16.16
C GLN A 12 17.02 9.01 -14.79
N ASP A 13 18.03 9.63 -14.18
CA ASP A 13 17.93 10.33 -12.91
C ASP A 13 16.99 11.55 -13.00
N ASP A 14 17.07 12.33 -14.08
CA ASP A 14 16.16 13.45 -14.33
C ASP A 14 14.69 13.02 -14.39
N ARG A 15 14.41 11.87 -15.03
CA ARG A 15 13.04 11.33 -15.12
C ARG A 15 12.52 10.84 -13.78
N ILE A 16 13.38 10.25 -12.96
CA ILE A 16 13.02 9.81 -11.60
C ILE A 16 12.70 11.04 -10.74
N ALA A 17 13.53 12.08 -10.80
CA ALA A 17 13.32 13.31 -10.05
C ALA A 17 12.05 14.06 -10.46
N GLU A 18 11.74 14.12 -11.75
CA GLU A 18 10.49 14.68 -12.27
C GLU A 18 9.27 13.91 -11.75
N ARG A 19 9.30 12.57 -11.82
CA ARG A 19 8.19 11.73 -11.35
C ARG A 19 7.94 11.87 -9.85
N ILE A 20 9.00 11.99 -9.04
CA ILE A 20 8.88 12.25 -7.59
C ILE A 20 8.19 13.61 -7.35
N ARG A 21 8.62 14.66 -8.06
CA ARG A 21 7.98 15.98 -7.95
C ARG A 21 6.49 15.94 -8.31
N GLN A 22 6.12 15.26 -9.39
CA GLN A 22 4.71 15.10 -9.79
C GLN A 22 3.90 14.33 -8.75
N GLN A 23 4.49 13.30 -8.12
CA GLN A 23 3.88 12.55 -7.04
C GLN A 23 3.62 13.44 -5.81
N ASP A 24 4.59 14.26 -5.43
CA ASP A 24 4.49 15.19 -4.30
C ASP A 24 3.45 16.28 -4.56
N GLU A 25 3.42 16.86 -5.76
CA GLU A 25 2.41 17.84 -6.17
C GLU A 25 1.00 17.24 -6.13
N PHE A 26 0.82 16.03 -6.67
CA PHE A 26 -0.47 15.34 -6.64
C PHE A 26 -0.94 15.04 -5.21
N ALA A 27 -0.03 14.58 -4.33
CA ALA A 27 -0.35 14.37 -2.93
C ALA A 27 -0.69 15.69 -2.21
N ALA A 28 0.02 16.78 -2.51
CA ALA A 28 -0.24 18.09 -1.95
C ALA A 28 -1.61 18.63 -2.36
N ASP A 29 -1.99 18.49 -3.63
CA ASP A 29 -3.29 18.90 -4.14
C ASP A 29 -4.43 18.12 -3.46
N LEU A 30 -4.30 16.81 -3.31
CA LEU A 30 -5.28 15.97 -2.61
C LEU A 30 -5.41 16.37 -1.13
N ASN A 31 -4.29 16.57 -0.45
CA ASN A 31 -4.28 17.08 0.92
C ASN A 31 -5.00 18.43 1.04
N ALA A 32 -4.78 19.35 0.09
CA ALA A 32 -5.45 20.65 0.05
C ALA A 32 -6.97 20.55 -0.13
N GLN A 33 -7.46 19.45 -0.71
CA GLN A 33 -8.89 19.13 -0.82
C GLN A 33 -9.45 18.34 0.38
N GLY A 34 -8.64 18.07 1.40
CA GLY A 34 -9.05 17.40 2.63
C GLY A 34 -8.79 15.89 2.67
N TYR A 35 -8.13 15.32 1.66
CA TYR A 35 -7.66 13.93 1.69
C TYR A 35 -6.37 13.84 2.52
N THR A 36 -6.50 13.99 3.84
CA THR A 36 -5.39 13.88 4.79
C THR A 36 -5.02 12.43 5.06
N ASP A 37 -3.78 12.16 5.50
CA ASP A 37 -3.25 10.80 5.74
C ASP A 37 -3.39 9.89 4.49
N LEU A 38 -2.57 10.23 3.50
CA LEU A 38 -2.61 9.70 2.15
C LEU A 38 -1.35 8.90 1.82
N LEU A 39 -1.54 7.72 1.27
CA LEU A 39 -0.51 6.94 0.59
C LEU A 39 -0.71 7.00 -0.93
N VAL A 40 0.30 7.49 -1.65
CA VAL A 40 0.34 7.43 -3.12
C VAL A 40 1.14 6.21 -3.57
N LEU A 41 0.46 5.17 -4.04
CA LEU A 41 1.07 3.97 -4.57
C LEU A 41 1.50 4.16 -6.02
N ARG A 42 2.74 3.77 -6.31
CA ARG A 42 3.23 3.72 -7.70
C ARG A 42 2.40 2.77 -8.55
N ARG A 43 2.17 3.14 -9.80
CA ARG A 43 1.38 2.35 -10.75
C ARG A 43 1.90 0.93 -10.92
N GLU A 44 3.23 0.74 -11.00
CA GLU A 44 3.86 -0.59 -11.11
C GLU A 44 3.48 -1.53 -9.95
N ASN A 45 3.21 -0.98 -8.78
CA ASN A 45 2.83 -1.75 -7.61
C ASN A 45 1.31 -1.97 -7.56
N GLY A 46 0.50 -0.97 -7.93
CA GLY A 46 -0.96 -1.03 -7.78
C GLY A 46 -1.60 -2.21 -8.52
N ARG A 47 -1.24 -2.44 -9.80
CA ARG A 47 -1.94 -3.40 -10.66
C ARG A 47 -1.90 -4.84 -10.15
N ASP A 48 -0.73 -5.31 -9.74
CA ASP A 48 -0.57 -6.70 -9.31
C ASP A 48 -0.76 -6.86 -7.80
N ALA A 49 -0.70 -5.77 -7.05
CA ALA A 49 -0.73 -5.80 -5.59
C ALA A 49 -2.08 -5.43 -4.98
N LEU A 50 -3.04 -4.90 -5.74
CA LEU A 50 -4.42 -4.65 -5.29
C LEU A 50 -5.42 -5.52 -6.05
N THR A 51 -5.30 -6.83 -5.88
CA THR A 51 -6.27 -7.79 -6.44
C THR A 51 -7.62 -7.68 -5.72
N ASP A 52 -8.68 -8.17 -6.34
CA ASP A 52 -10.03 -8.20 -5.75
C ASP A 52 -10.05 -8.79 -4.33
N ALA A 53 -9.30 -9.89 -4.11
CA ALA A 53 -9.20 -10.53 -2.80
C ALA A 53 -8.52 -9.66 -1.73
N ARG A 54 -7.60 -8.78 -2.12
CA ARG A 54 -6.94 -7.81 -1.22
C ARG A 54 -7.76 -6.55 -1.03
N LEU A 55 -8.47 -6.08 -2.07
CA LEU A 55 -9.43 -5.00 -1.95
C LEU A 55 -10.57 -5.39 -1.00
N ALA A 56 -11.10 -6.61 -1.10
CA ALA A 56 -12.09 -7.12 -0.15
C ALA A 56 -11.56 -7.22 1.29
N LEU A 57 -10.26 -7.52 1.45
CA LEU A 57 -9.63 -7.53 2.76
C LEU A 57 -9.52 -6.11 3.34
N ILE A 58 -9.08 -5.13 2.53
CA ILE A 58 -9.00 -3.72 2.91
C ILE A 58 -10.38 -3.21 3.32
N ASP A 59 -11.40 -3.47 2.50
CA ASP A 59 -12.79 -3.08 2.76
C ASP A 59 -13.35 -3.71 4.04
N TYR A 60 -12.97 -4.97 4.34
CA TYR A 60 -13.35 -5.59 5.60
C TYR A 60 -12.66 -4.93 6.81
N LEU A 61 -11.36 -4.65 6.71
CA LEU A 61 -10.61 -3.97 7.77
C LEU A 61 -11.08 -2.53 8.00
N ASP A 62 -11.52 -1.83 6.96
CA ASP A 62 -12.09 -0.48 7.08
C ASP A 62 -13.38 -0.50 7.94
N ARG A 63 -14.26 -1.46 7.69
CA ARG A 63 -15.57 -1.54 8.36
C ARG A 63 -15.53 -2.22 9.72
N HIS A 64 -14.60 -3.15 9.93
CA HIS A 64 -14.60 -4.08 11.07
C HIS A 64 -13.22 -4.23 11.74
N GLY A 65 -12.22 -3.43 11.35
CA GLY A 65 -10.84 -3.58 11.85
C GLY A 65 -10.70 -3.45 13.36
N ASP A 66 -11.58 -2.68 14.00
CA ASP A 66 -11.62 -2.50 15.45
C ASP A 66 -12.03 -3.76 16.22
N ASP A 67 -12.70 -4.71 15.57
CA ASP A 67 -13.13 -5.98 16.17
C ASP A 67 -12.13 -7.13 15.91
N ILE A 68 -11.18 -6.94 14.98
CA ILE A 68 -10.23 -7.98 14.61
C ILE A 68 -9.09 -8.08 15.62
N GLU A 69 -8.94 -9.23 16.26
CA GLU A 69 -7.89 -9.43 17.28
C GLU A 69 -6.57 -9.97 16.70
N SER A 70 -6.62 -10.67 15.55
CA SER A 70 -5.43 -11.29 14.94
C SER A 70 -5.64 -11.68 13.48
N VAL A 71 -4.57 -12.08 12.80
CA VAL A 71 -4.65 -12.67 11.44
C VAL A 71 -5.54 -13.93 11.39
N ARG A 72 -5.49 -14.78 12.43
CA ARG A 72 -6.32 -15.99 12.49
C ARG A 72 -7.80 -15.62 12.66
N ASP A 73 -8.06 -14.58 13.43
CA ASP A 73 -9.40 -14.08 13.66
C ASP A 73 -10.03 -13.50 12.39
N LEU A 74 -9.30 -12.63 11.69
CA LEU A 74 -9.68 -12.10 10.38
C LEU A 74 -9.99 -13.23 9.37
N ALA A 75 -9.15 -14.26 9.34
CA ALA A 75 -9.35 -15.40 8.44
C ALA A 75 -10.67 -16.15 8.72
N ARG A 76 -11.06 -16.30 10.00
CA ARG A 76 -12.35 -16.90 10.38
C ARG A 76 -13.52 -16.03 9.93
N HIS A 77 -13.44 -14.72 10.14
CA HIS A 77 -14.48 -13.79 9.72
C HIS A 77 -14.71 -13.76 8.21
N LEU A 78 -13.64 -13.91 7.44
CA LEU A 78 -13.71 -13.96 5.98
C LEU A 78 -14.05 -15.35 5.43
N ASP A 79 -14.16 -16.38 6.26
CA ASP A 79 -14.25 -17.80 5.87
C ASP A 79 -13.15 -18.19 4.84
N ARG A 80 -11.90 -17.80 5.14
CA ARG A 80 -10.73 -18.01 4.28
C ARG A 80 -9.63 -18.77 5.00
N ASP A 81 -8.78 -19.46 4.22
CA ASP A 81 -7.56 -20.06 4.76
C ASP A 81 -6.63 -18.99 5.37
N LYS A 82 -6.16 -19.26 6.60
CA LYS A 82 -5.28 -18.35 7.36
C LYS A 82 -3.96 -18.10 6.63
N GLY A 83 -3.42 -19.10 5.94
CA GLY A 83 -2.17 -18.97 5.17
C GLY A 83 -2.33 -18.01 3.99
N ALA A 84 -3.43 -18.13 3.25
CA ALA A 84 -3.78 -17.23 2.15
C ALA A 84 -3.96 -15.78 2.65
N VAL A 85 -4.74 -15.57 3.72
CA VAL A 85 -4.94 -14.24 4.33
C VAL A 85 -3.60 -13.65 4.79
N SER A 86 -2.76 -14.45 5.44
CA SER A 86 -1.44 -14.00 5.88
C SER A 86 -0.54 -13.57 4.72
N LYS A 87 -0.59 -14.24 3.56
CA LYS A 87 0.19 -13.85 2.37
C LYS A 87 -0.31 -12.54 1.78
N ASP A 88 -1.62 -12.36 1.73
CA ASP A 88 -2.23 -11.12 1.25
C ASP A 88 -1.90 -9.93 2.16
N LEU A 89 -2.04 -10.10 3.48
CA LEU A 89 -1.64 -9.07 4.45
C LEU A 89 -0.14 -8.75 4.37
N HIS A 90 0.72 -9.76 4.18
CA HIS A 90 2.15 -9.51 4.00
C HIS A 90 2.43 -8.68 2.75
N ARG A 91 1.71 -8.93 1.65
CA ARG A 91 1.82 -8.11 0.44
C ARG A 91 1.34 -6.68 0.66
N LEU A 92 0.24 -6.49 1.37
CA LEU A 92 -0.27 -5.16 1.72
C LEU A 92 0.67 -4.39 2.65
N ALA A 93 1.27 -5.08 3.64
CA ALA A 93 2.27 -4.48 4.53
C ALA A 93 3.54 -4.07 3.79
N ALA A 94 3.98 -4.85 2.80
CA ALA A 94 5.12 -4.50 1.95
C ALA A 94 4.88 -3.25 1.08
N LEU A 95 3.60 -2.86 0.91
CA LEU A 95 3.19 -1.63 0.23
C LEU A 95 2.84 -0.51 1.20
N ASP A 96 3.03 -0.72 2.50
CA ASP A 96 2.71 0.25 3.55
C ASP A 96 1.21 0.56 3.70
N ILE A 97 0.33 -0.29 3.15
CA ILE A 97 -1.14 -0.11 3.24
C ILE A 97 -1.64 -0.52 4.63
N ILE A 98 -1.03 -1.55 5.21
CA ILE A 98 -1.37 -2.05 6.53
C ILE A 98 -0.16 -2.10 7.43
N GLU A 99 -0.41 -2.03 8.72
CA GLU A 99 0.57 -2.31 9.76
C GLU A 99 0.06 -3.38 10.72
N TYR A 100 0.93 -3.84 11.61
CA TYR A 100 0.56 -4.78 12.67
C TYR A 100 0.78 -4.14 14.03
N ASP A 101 -0.28 -4.06 14.81
CA ASP A 101 -0.20 -3.77 16.22
C ASP A 101 0.42 -4.94 16.96
N ASN A 102 1.39 -4.65 17.82
CA ASN A 102 1.97 -5.61 18.77
C ASN A 102 1.26 -5.56 20.14
N ALA A 103 0.04 -5.00 20.21
CA ALA A 103 -0.59 -4.52 21.44
C ALA A 103 -1.66 -5.46 22.05
N GLY A 104 -1.67 -6.75 21.69
CA GLY A 104 -2.51 -7.75 22.35
C GLY A 104 -1.81 -8.40 23.54
N ASP A 105 -2.57 -8.94 24.50
CA ASP A 105 -2.07 -9.87 25.51
C ASP A 105 -1.63 -11.19 24.85
N GLY A 106 -0.50 -11.16 24.14
CA GLY A 106 0.09 -12.26 23.39
C GLY A 106 0.86 -11.82 22.13
N ASP A 107 1.65 -12.74 21.55
CA ASP A 107 2.43 -12.57 20.30
C ASP A 107 1.55 -12.44 19.02
N ALA A 108 0.25 -12.15 19.19
CA ALA A 108 -0.70 -12.11 18.09
C ALA A 108 -0.67 -10.76 17.39
N LYS A 109 -0.08 -10.74 16.19
CA LYS A 109 -0.04 -9.56 15.32
C LYS A 109 -1.44 -9.20 14.82
N ARG A 110 -1.95 -8.05 15.24
CA ARG A 110 -3.25 -7.52 14.81
C ARG A 110 -3.08 -6.61 13.60
N PRO A 111 -3.61 -6.97 12.41
CA PRO A 111 -3.49 -6.13 11.22
C PRO A 111 -4.42 -4.91 11.30
N ARG A 112 -3.95 -3.74 10.87
CA ARG A 112 -4.74 -2.50 10.74
C ARG A 112 -4.39 -1.73 9.49
N LEU A 113 -5.36 -0.98 8.95
CA LEU A 113 -5.09 -0.02 7.88
C LEU A 113 -4.20 1.10 8.44
N LYS A 114 -3.12 1.42 7.73
CA LYS A 114 -2.15 2.43 8.15
C LYS A 114 -2.56 3.84 7.75
N HIS A 115 -3.30 3.95 6.65
CA HIS A 115 -3.68 5.20 6.02
C HIS A 115 -5.17 5.26 5.79
N THR A 116 -5.74 6.44 5.99
CA THR A 116 -7.14 6.75 5.69
C THR A 116 -7.39 6.70 4.18
N HIS A 117 -6.43 7.15 3.38
CA HIS A 117 -6.56 7.20 1.93
C HIS A 117 -5.40 6.49 1.23
N VAL A 118 -5.72 5.64 0.27
CA VAL A 118 -4.74 5.03 -0.64
C VAL A 118 -5.14 5.36 -2.07
N VAL A 119 -4.27 6.06 -2.78
CA VAL A 119 -4.47 6.39 -4.20
C VAL A 119 -3.38 5.76 -5.03
N ILE A 120 -3.73 5.31 -6.23
CA ILE A 120 -2.75 4.86 -7.21
C ILE A 120 -2.36 6.07 -8.05
N GLU A 121 -1.06 6.19 -8.33
CA GLU A 121 -0.50 7.20 -9.22
C GLU A 121 -1.33 7.33 -10.51
N PRO A 122 -1.77 8.56 -10.86
CA PRO A 122 -2.63 8.80 -11.99
C PRO A 122 -1.90 8.54 -13.31
N ILE A 123 -2.67 8.11 -14.33
CA ILE A 123 -2.15 7.98 -15.69
C ILE A 123 -2.37 9.33 -16.39
N VAL A 124 -1.28 10.07 -16.60
CA VAL A 124 -1.27 11.32 -17.36
C VAL A 124 -0.84 11.03 -18.80
N TYR A 125 -1.54 11.57 -19.79
CA TYR A 125 -1.27 11.42 -21.22
C TYR A 125 -1.39 12.76 -21.94
#